data_AF-A0A1Q9VHS4-F1
#
_entry.id   AF-A0A1Q9VHS4-F1
#
_cell.length_a   1.000
_cell.length_b   1.000
_cell.length_c   1.000
_cell.angle_alpha   90.00
_cell.angle_beta   90.00
_cell.angle_gamma   90.00
#
_symmetry.space_group_name_H-M   'P 1'
#
loop_
_entity.id
_entity.type
_entity.pdbx_description
1 polymer ?
#
loop_
_entity_poly.entity_id
_entity_poly.type
_entity_poly.pdbx_seq_one_letter_code
_entity_poly.pdbx_strand_id
1 'polypeptide(L)'
;MADPVAAPDDALTTGSTGPVFAVLALWFGALALFLAFPPVPPQLLGSTRGPARLAAHALAGPAAVGVVTGLAVGGVLAAVEHASPGGWLGLLAVGALASVAFVALNQALAALLGDVGRALSVLVAVLLVATGVVATVPSGLVALRDVLPVGPALTALTAVVVPGATGGAAGVVALVVWGLVSFAVTTLVVARRRTVRVEQLLRA
;
A
#
# COMPACT_ATOMS: atom_id res chain seq x y z
N MET A 1 34.24 -40.77 13.19
CA MET A 1 33.29 -40.56 12.08
C MET A 1 32.36 -39.47 12.53
N ALA A 2 32.40 -38.28 11.92
CA ALA A 2 31.52 -37.18 12.30
C ALA A 2 30.13 -37.47 11.74
N ASP A 3 29.13 -37.47 12.60
CA ASP A 3 27.72 -37.60 12.24
C ASP A 3 27.20 -36.21 11.83
N PRO A 4 26.83 -35.96 10.56
CA PRO A 4 26.35 -34.66 10.14
C PRO A 4 24.96 -34.40 10.75
N VAL A 5 24.82 -33.27 11.45
CA VAL A 5 23.51 -32.76 11.87
C VAL A 5 22.66 -32.58 10.60
N ALA A 6 21.55 -33.32 10.52
CA ALA A 6 20.58 -33.17 9.45
C ALA A 6 20.10 -31.72 9.42
N ALA A 7 20.22 -31.08 8.25
CA ALA A 7 19.60 -29.79 8.02
C ALA A 7 18.08 -29.95 8.23
N PRO A 8 17.39 -29.03 8.92
CA PRO A 8 15.94 -29.02 8.96
C PRO A 8 15.40 -28.99 7.53
N ASP A 9 14.36 -29.78 7.25
CA ASP A 9 13.72 -29.89 5.94
C ASP A 9 13.54 -28.52 5.27
N ASP A 10 13.80 -28.44 3.96
CA ASP A 10 13.72 -27.26 3.08
C ASP A 10 12.30 -26.64 2.95
N ALA A 11 11.43 -26.84 3.94
CA ALA A 11 10.16 -26.16 4.06
C ALA A 11 10.43 -24.67 4.33
N LEU A 12 10.31 -23.85 3.28
CA LEU A 12 10.35 -22.39 3.31
C LEU A 12 9.21 -21.84 4.19
N THR A 13 9.33 -21.96 5.50
CA THR A 13 8.42 -21.37 6.48
C THR A 13 9.08 -20.10 7.00
N THR A 14 8.53 -18.94 6.62
CA THR A 14 9.10 -17.63 6.94
C THR A 14 8.79 -17.17 8.36
N GLY A 15 7.90 -17.87 9.06
CA GLY A 15 7.44 -17.52 10.40
C GLY A 15 6.86 -16.10 10.42
N SER A 16 7.23 -15.31 11.43
CA SER A 16 6.73 -13.93 11.57
C SER A 16 7.18 -12.95 10.47
N THR A 17 8.13 -13.35 9.60
CA THR A 17 8.76 -12.45 8.63
C THR A 17 7.99 -12.36 7.31
N GLY A 18 7.18 -13.37 6.97
CA GLY A 18 6.40 -13.43 5.73
C GLY A 18 5.53 -12.18 5.49
N PRO A 19 4.69 -11.77 6.47
CA PRO A 19 3.91 -10.54 6.39
C PRO A 19 4.73 -9.27 6.13
N VAL A 20 5.94 -9.16 6.71
CA VAL A 20 6.82 -7.99 6.51
C VAL A 20 7.25 -7.89 5.06
N PHE A 21 7.70 -9.00 4.46
CA PHE A 21 8.09 -9.03 3.05
C PHE A 21 6.91 -8.82 2.12
N ALA A 22 5.73 -9.33 2.46
CA ALA A 22 4.52 -9.05 1.70
C ALA A 22 4.19 -7.55 1.69
N VAL A 23 4.20 -6.87 2.84
CA VAL A 23 3.97 -5.42 2.90
C VAL A 23 5.02 -4.65 2.10
N LEU A 24 6.29 -5.06 2.18
CA LEU A 24 7.37 -4.48 1.35
C LEU A 24 7.08 -4.62 -0.14
N ALA A 25 6.76 -5.84 -0.59
CA ALA A 25 6.45 -6.12 -1.99
C ALA A 25 5.24 -5.31 -2.49
N LEU A 26 4.18 -5.21 -1.68
CA LEU A 26 3.00 -4.41 -1.98
C LEU A 26 3.34 -2.91 -2.08
N TRP A 27 4.16 -2.39 -1.16
CA TRP A 27 4.58 -0.99 -1.18
C TRP A 27 5.42 -0.68 -2.43
N PHE A 28 6.38 -1.54 -2.77
CA PHE A 28 7.17 -1.40 -3.99
C PHE A 28 6.33 -1.54 -5.25
N GLY A 29 5.34 -2.43 -5.26
CA GLY A 29 4.37 -2.53 -6.35
C GLY A 29 3.58 -1.23 -6.53
N ALA A 30 3.06 -0.66 -5.44
CA ALA A 30 2.36 0.62 -5.48
C ALA A 30 3.28 1.78 -5.94
N LEU A 31 4.54 1.80 -5.51
CA LEU A 31 5.56 2.74 -5.99
C LEU A 31 5.80 2.60 -7.49
N ALA A 32 5.96 1.38 -8.00
CA ALA A 32 6.17 1.14 -9.42
C ALA A 32 4.98 1.64 -10.26
N LEU A 33 3.75 1.41 -9.79
CA LEU A 33 2.54 1.93 -10.42
C LEU A 33 2.48 3.46 -10.39
N PHE A 34 2.87 4.06 -9.26
CA PHE A 34 2.97 5.51 -9.16
C PHE A 34 3.98 6.10 -10.16
N LEU A 35 5.08 5.40 -10.43
CA LEU A 35 6.07 5.78 -11.44
C LEU A 35 5.58 5.59 -12.88
N ALA A 36 4.78 4.55 -13.13
CA ALA A 36 4.28 4.19 -14.45
C ALA A 36 3.07 5.03 -14.91
N PHE A 37 2.24 5.49 -13.96
CA PHE A 37 1.00 6.19 -14.25
C PHE A 37 1.07 7.67 -13.85
N PRO A 38 0.85 8.62 -14.79
CA PRO A 38 0.81 10.03 -14.44
C PRO A 38 -0.37 10.35 -13.49
N PRO A 39 -0.18 11.18 -12.45
CA PRO A 39 -1.20 11.45 -11.42
C PRO A 39 -2.46 12.14 -11.95
N VAL A 40 -2.29 13.01 -12.95
CA VAL A 40 -3.40 13.74 -13.60
C VAL A 40 -3.11 13.85 -15.11
N PRO A 41 -3.83 13.09 -15.96
CA PRO A 41 -3.73 13.23 -17.40
C PRO A 41 -4.16 14.63 -17.87
N PRO A 42 -3.39 15.32 -18.74
CA PRO A 42 -3.74 16.66 -19.22
C PRO A 42 -5.06 16.69 -20.01
N GLN A 43 -5.47 15.57 -20.64
CA GLN A 43 -6.72 15.47 -21.40
C GLN A 43 -7.98 15.56 -20.53
N LEU A 44 -7.87 15.37 -19.21
CA LEU A 44 -9.00 15.36 -18.27
C LEU A 44 -9.38 16.75 -17.73
N LEU A 45 -8.60 17.78 -18.09
CA LEU A 45 -8.80 19.17 -17.67
C LEU A 45 -9.87 19.89 -18.51
N GLY A 46 -10.26 19.33 -19.66
CA GLY A 46 -11.34 19.83 -20.52
C GLY A 46 -12.70 19.12 -20.36
N SER A 47 -12.83 18.15 -19.44
CA SER A 47 -14.06 17.37 -19.29
C SER A 47 -15.02 17.98 -18.26
N THR A 48 -16.31 18.10 -18.62
CA THR A 48 -17.45 18.51 -17.77
C THR A 48 -17.76 17.55 -16.61
N ARG A 49 -17.05 16.43 -16.49
CA ARG A 49 -17.23 15.47 -15.39
C ARG A 49 -16.76 16.06 -14.05
N GLY A 50 -17.50 15.78 -12.98
CA GLY A 50 -17.18 16.25 -11.63
C GLY A 50 -15.82 15.73 -11.12
N PRO A 51 -15.17 16.47 -10.19
CA PRO A 51 -13.80 16.19 -9.72
C PRO A 51 -13.64 14.80 -9.11
N ALA A 52 -14.64 14.29 -8.38
CA ALA A 52 -14.63 12.95 -7.81
C ALA A 52 -14.60 11.86 -8.89
N ARG A 53 -15.36 12.05 -9.98
CA ARG A 53 -15.39 11.10 -11.11
C ARG A 53 -14.07 11.10 -11.87
N LEU A 54 -13.40 12.25 -11.93
CA LEU A 54 -12.07 12.38 -12.51
C LEU A 54 -11.01 11.65 -11.68
N ALA A 55 -11.01 11.89 -10.37
CA ALA A 55 -10.11 11.22 -9.44
C ALA A 55 -10.33 9.70 -9.44
N ALA A 56 -11.58 9.25 -9.46
CA ALA A 56 -11.92 7.83 -9.57
C ALA A 56 -11.43 7.22 -10.88
N HIS A 57 -11.55 7.92 -12.00
CA HIS A 57 -11.08 7.42 -13.29
C HIS A 57 -9.55 7.35 -13.36
N ALA A 58 -8.85 8.34 -12.80
CA ALA A 58 -7.39 8.34 -12.69
C ALA A 58 -6.87 7.25 -11.74
N LEU A 59 -7.66 6.88 -10.72
CA LEU A 59 -7.31 5.81 -9.80
C LEU A 59 -7.67 4.41 -10.34
N ALA A 60 -8.69 4.29 -11.19
CA ALA A 60 -9.23 2.99 -11.63
C ALA A 60 -8.17 2.07 -12.28
N GLY A 61 -7.36 2.61 -13.20
CA GLY A 61 -6.29 1.85 -13.86
C GLY A 61 -5.23 1.35 -12.87
N PRO A 62 -4.54 2.25 -12.14
CA PRO A 62 -3.58 1.87 -11.11
C PRO A 62 -4.16 0.95 -10.03
N ALA A 63 -5.39 1.18 -9.58
CA ALA A 63 -6.05 0.34 -8.58
C ALA A 63 -6.35 -1.07 -9.11
N ALA A 64 -6.73 -1.22 -10.37
CA ALA A 64 -6.95 -2.53 -10.97
C ALA A 64 -5.64 -3.35 -11.00
N VAL A 65 -4.53 -2.73 -11.41
CA VAL A 65 -3.22 -3.39 -11.34
C VAL A 65 -2.82 -3.66 -9.90
N GLY A 66 -3.09 -2.71 -8.99
CA GLY A 66 -2.88 -2.87 -7.56
C GLY A 66 -3.63 -4.08 -6.98
N VAL A 67 -4.89 -4.31 -7.36
CA VAL A 67 -5.65 -5.50 -6.96
C VAL A 67 -4.95 -6.76 -7.44
N VAL A 68 -4.54 -6.83 -8.71
CA VAL A 68 -3.81 -8.00 -9.25
C VAL A 68 -2.51 -8.25 -8.50
N THR A 69 -1.72 -7.19 -8.25
CA THR A 69 -0.49 -7.28 -7.45
C THR A 69 -0.78 -7.75 -6.02
N GLY A 70 -1.84 -7.24 -5.41
CA GLY A 70 -2.24 -7.61 -4.05
C GLY A 70 -2.69 -9.06 -3.93
N LEU A 71 -3.45 -9.55 -4.91
CA LEU A 71 -3.84 -10.95 -5.02
C LEU A 71 -2.62 -11.85 -5.27
N ALA A 72 -1.70 -11.44 -6.14
CA ALA A 72 -0.48 -12.20 -6.41
C ALA A 72 0.39 -12.33 -5.14
N VAL A 73 0.66 -11.23 -4.44
CA VAL A 73 1.46 -11.25 -3.20
C VAL A 73 0.74 -12.00 -2.09
N GLY A 74 -0.56 -11.80 -1.91
CA GLY A 74 -1.36 -12.54 -0.93
C GLY A 74 -1.39 -14.05 -1.20
N GLY A 75 -1.47 -14.45 -2.47
CA GLY A 75 -1.44 -15.84 -2.89
C GLY A 75 -0.07 -16.49 -2.69
N VAL A 76 1.02 -15.76 -3.00
CA VAL A 76 2.39 -16.22 -2.70
C VAL A 76 2.57 -16.42 -1.19
N LEU A 77 2.14 -15.45 -0.38
CA LEU A 77 2.23 -15.56 1.08
C LEU A 77 1.39 -16.74 1.59
N ALA A 78 0.18 -16.94 1.08
CA ALA A 78 -0.66 -18.06 1.46
C ALA A 78 -0.06 -19.42 1.09
N ALA A 79 0.62 -19.51 -0.06
CA ALA A 79 1.31 -20.72 -0.48
C ALA A 79 2.53 -21.02 0.40
N VAL A 80 3.37 -20.01 0.66
CA VAL A 80 4.58 -20.14 1.50
C VAL A 80 4.23 -20.51 2.94
N GLU A 81 3.20 -19.88 3.51
CA GLU A 81 2.75 -20.13 4.88
C GLU A 81 1.83 -21.36 5.00
N HIS A 82 1.61 -22.12 3.92
CA HIS A 82 0.76 -23.30 3.89
C HIS A 82 -0.64 -23.04 4.48
N ALA A 83 -1.21 -21.87 4.13
CA ALA A 83 -2.42 -21.37 4.74
C ALA A 83 -3.63 -22.29 4.52
N SER A 84 -4.53 -22.33 5.49
CA SER A 84 -5.83 -22.99 5.34
C SER A 84 -6.67 -22.31 4.24
N PRO A 85 -7.73 -22.94 3.71
CA PRO A 85 -8.60 -22.30 2.72
C PRO A 85 -9.17 -20.94 3.16
N GLY A 86 -9.48 -20.79 4.46
CA GLY A 86 -9.88 -19.50 5.03
C GLY A 86 -8.73 -18.50 5.09
N GLY A 87 -7.52 -18.95 5.41
CA GLY A 87 -6.30 -18.13 5.38
C GLY A 87 -5.97 -17.62 3.98
N TRP A 88 -6.15 -18.45 2.93
CA TRP A 88 -6.02 -18.04 1.53
C TRP A 88 -6.92 -16.85 1.20
N LEU A 89 -8.22 -16.97 1.50
CA LEU A 89 -9.18 -15.88 1.25
C LEU A 89 -8.81 -14.62 2.04
N GLY A 90 -8.40 -14.77 3.31
CA GLY A 90 -7.95 -13.67 4.15
C GLY A 90 -6.73 -12.94 3.57
N LEU A 91 -5.69 -13.68 3.20
CA LEU A 91 -4.45 -13.12 2.65
C LEU A 91 -4.64 -12.47 1.28
N LEU A 92 -5.43 -13.08 0.41
CA LEU A 92 -5.80 -12.49 -0.88
C LEU A 92 -6.57 -11.18 -0.70
N ALA A 93 -7.58 -11.17 0.16
CA ALA A 93 -8.41 -10.00 0.41
C ALA A 93 -7.62 -8.86 1.06
N VAL A 94 -6.85 -9.15 2.11
CA VAL A 94 -6.02 -8.16 2.81
C VAL A 94 -4.91 -7.65 1.90
N GLY A 95 -4.25 -8.53 1.12
CA GLY A 95 -3.22 -8.15 0.16
C GLY A 95 -3.75 -7.21 -0.91
N ALA A 96 -4.92 -7.52 -1.50
CA ALA A 96 -5.60 -6.64 -2.46
C ALA A 96 -5.97 -5.29 -1.84
N LEU A 97 -6.57 -5.29 -0.64
CA LEU A 97 -6.96 -4.07 0.06
C LEU A 97 -5.75 -3.18 0.39
N ALA A 98 -4.69 -3.76 0.96
CA ALA A 98 -3.48 -3.05 1.32
C ALA A 98 -2.81 -2.42 0.07
N SER A 99 -2.71 -3.20 -1.02
CA SER A 99 -2.19 -2.70 -2.30
C SER A 99 -2.97 -1.50 -2.82
N VAL A 100 -4.31 -1.57 -2.83
CA VAL A 100 -5.17 -0.47 -3.28
C VAL A 100 -5.02 0.76 -2.38
N ALA A 101 -4.95 0.57 -1.05
CA ALA A 101 -4.73 1.66 -0.12
C ALA A 101 -3.36 2.35 -0.35
N PHE A 102 -2.31 1.57 -0.61
CA PHE A 102 -0.98 2.10 -0.92
C PHE A 102 -0.97 2.85 -2.25
N VAL A 103 -1.60 2.31 -3.30
CA VAL A 103 -1.75 3.00 -4.59
C VAL A 103 -2.50 4.33 -4.41
N ALA A 104 -3.60 4.33 -3.66
CA ALA A 104 -4.37 5.54 -3.37
C ALA A 104 -3.55 6.58 -2.61
N LEU A 105 -2.77 6.18 -1.60
CA LEU A 105 -1.90 7.08 -0.84
C LEU A 105 -0.82 7.69 -1.72
N ASN A 106 -0.15 6.89 -2.54
CA ASN A 106 0.88 7.38 -3.46
C ASN A 106 0.29 8.39 -4.46
N GLN A 107 -0.92 8.12 -4.98
CA GLN A 107 -1.63 9.07 -5.83
C GLN A 107 -2.01 10.37 -5.10
N ALA A 108 -2.40 10.30 -3.83
CA ALA A 108 -2.70 11.47 -3.02
C ALA A 108 -1.45 12.33 -2.78
N LEU A 109 -0.32 11.69 -2.46
CA LEU A 109 0.99 12.35 -2.30
C LEU A 109 1.41 13.05 -3.59
N ALA A 110 1.21 12.38 -4.73
CA ALA A 110 1.52 12.95 -6.04
C ALA A 110 0.65 14.15 -6.39
N ALA A 111 -0.66 14.05 -6.13
CA ALA A 111 -1.58 15.14 -6.35
C ALA A 111 -1.20 16.35 -5.49
N LEU A 112 -0.86 16.15 -4.22
CA LEU A 112 -0.49 17.22 -3.30
C LEU A 112 0.87 17.84 -3.60
N LEU A 113 1.89 17.02 -3.83
CA LEU A 113 3.30 17.42 -3.71
C LEU A 113 4.12 17.25 -4.99
N GLY A 114 3.56 16.63 -6.04
CA GLY A 114 4.30 16.33 -7.27
C GLY A 114 5.52 15.45 -6.98
N ASP A 115 6.70 15.90 -7.40
CA ASP A 115 7.97 15.17 -7.26
C ASP A 115 8.38 14.94 -5.79
N VAL A 116 8.02 15.85 -4.87
CA VAL A 116 8.29 15.68 -3.44
C VAL A 116 7.50 14.49 -2.87
N GLY A 117 6.31 14.21 -3.43
CA GLY A 117 5.52 13.04 -3.07
C GLY A 117 6.28 11.73 -3.34
N ARG A 118 7.06 11.69 -4.43
CA ARG A 118 7.90 10.53 -4.77
C ARG A 118 9.01 10.30 -3.74
N ALA A 119 9.67 11.36 -3.30
CA ALA A 119 10.69 11.27 -2.27
C ALA A 119 10.10 10.71 -0.96
N LEU A 120 8.93 11.21 -0.55
CA LEU A 120 8.23 10.72 0.64
C LEU A 120 7.86 9.23 0.53
N SER A 121 7.34 8.78 -0.61
CA SER A 121 7.00 7.38 -0.78
C SER A 121 8.22 6.45 -0.74
N VAL A 122 9.37 6.91 -1.24
CA VAL A 122 10.65 6.21 -1.09
C VAL A 122 11.10 6.19 0.36
N LEU A 123 10.94 7.28 1.11
CA LEU A 123 11.28 7.32 2.54
C LEU A 123 10.45 6.32 3.35
N VAL A 124 9.18 6.11 3.02
CA VAL A 124 8.35 5.06 3.66
C VAL A 124 8.87 3.66 3.32
N ALA A 125 9.36 3.43 2.10
CA ALA A 125 9.99 2.15 1.75
C ALA A 125 11.26 1.91 2.58
N VAL A 126 12.10 2.94 2.73
CA VAL A 126 13.29 2.90 3.58
C VAL A 126 12.92 2.64 5.04
N LEU A 127 11.89 3.30 5.56
CA LEU A 127 11.35 3.07 6.90
C LEU A 127 10.93 1.60 7.08
N LEU A 128 10.25 1.02 6.09
CA LEU A 128 9.77 -0.35 6.16
C LEU A 128 10.93 -1.36 6.18
N VAL A 129 11.97 -1.13 5.38
CA VAL A 129 13.22 -1.93 5.42
C VAL A 129 13.91 -1.78 6.78
N ALA A 130 14.06 -0.56 7.28
CA ALA A 130 14.70 -0.30 8.56
C ALA A 130 13.96 -0.99 9.71
N THR A 131 12.64 -0.85 9.77
CA THR A 131 11.80 -1.42 10.84
C THR A 131 11.62 -2.94 10.73
N GLY A 132 11.80 -3.52 9.54
CA GLY A 132 11.67 -4.96 9.31
C GLY A 132 12.95 -5.77 9.50
N VAL A 133 14.12 -5.14 9.35
CA VAL A 133 15.43 -5.84 9.36
C VAL A 133 16.27 -5.50 10.59
N VAL A 134 16.15 -4.26 11.12
CA VAL A 134 17.00 -3.79 12.21
C VAL A 134 16.35 -4.14 13.55
N ALA A 135 17.09 -4.83 14.41
CA ALA A 135 16.60 -5.21 15.74
C ALA A 135 16.57 -4.03 16.74
N THR A 136 17.35 -2.97 16.50
CA THR A 136 17.52 -1.81 17.38
C THR A 136 16.87 -0.54 16.82
N VAL A 137 15.61 -0.65 16.40
CA VAL A 137 14.87 0.48 15.82
C VAL A 137 14.42 1.44 16.93
N PRO A 138 14.70 2.76 16.82
CA PRO A 138 14.16 3.76 17.73
C PRO A 138 12.63 3.73 17.78
N SER A 139 12.04 3.84 18.98
CA SER A 139 10.59 3.78 19.20
C SER A 139 9.79 4.79 18.38
N GLY A 140 10.37 5.97 18.09
CA GLY A 140 9.75 6.97 17.22
C GLY A 140 9.52 6.49 15.78
N LEU A 141 10.43 5.67 15.24
CA LEU A 141 10.27 5.10 13.89
C LEU A 141 9.20 4.00 13.87
N VAL A 142 9.12 3.22 14.94
CA VAL A 142 8.05 2.22 15.11
C VAL A 142 6.69 2.90 15.16
N ALA A 143 6.55 3.95 15.98
CA ALA A 143 5.31 4.72 16.06
C ALA A 143 4.91 5.33 14.70
N LEU A 144 5.87 5.87 13.95
CA LEU A 144 5.62 6.40 12.61
C LEU A 144 5.11 5.32 11.65
N ARG A 145 5.76 4.14 11.63
CA ARG A 145 5.32 3.00 10.82
C ARG A 145 3.89 2.57 11.19
N ASP A 146 3.58 2.53 12.47
CA ASP A 146 2.31 2.03 12.97
C ASP A 146 1.13 2.96 12.66
N VAL A 147 1.39 4.27 12.50
CA VAL A 147 0.39 5.26 12.05
C VAL A 147 0.19 5.22 10.54
N LEU A 148 1.26 5.03 9.77
CA LEU A 148 1.22 4.89 8.31
C LEU A 148 0.45 3.62 7.92
N PRO A 149 -0.13 3.53 6.70
CA PRO A 149 -0.94 2.38 6.31
C PRO A 149 -0.15 1.05 6.26
N VAL A 150 1.18 1.11 6.25
CA VAL A 150 2.06 -0.06 6.33
C VAL A 150 1.92 -0.80 7.66
N GLY A 151 1.69 -0.10 8.77
CA GLY A 151 1.47 -0.71 10.09
C GLY A 151 0.18 -1.54 10.15
N PRO A 152 -0.99 -0.94 9.84
CA PRO A 152 -2.25 -1.66 9.72
C PRO A 152 -2.23 -2.83 8.74
N ALA A 153 -1.52 -2.69 7.60
CA ALA A 153 -1.33 -3.80 6.66
C ALA A 153 -0.55 -4.96 7.29
N LEU A 154 0.53 -4.65 8.00
CA LEU A 154 1.32 -5.64 8.71
C LEU A 154 0.46 -6.36 9.76
N THR A 155 -0.24 -5.61 10.61
CA THR A 155 -1.16 -6.17 11.62
C THR A 155 -2.24 -7.06 11.00
N ALA A 156 -2.84 -6.64 9.89
CA ALA A 156 -3.89 -7.40 9.21
C ALA A 156 -3.36 -8.72 8.62
N LEU A 157 -2.21 -8.70 7.93
CA LEU A 157 -1.60 -9.90 7.36
C LEU A 157 -1.08 -10.84 8.46
N THR A 158 -0.41 -10.31 9.48
CA THR A 158 0.08 -11.08 10.62
C THR A 158 -1.06 -11.76 11.38
N ALA A 159 -2.22 -11.11 11.53
CA ALA A 159 -3.38 -11.71 12.17
C ALA A 159 -3.95 -12.92 11.41
N VAL A 160 -3.67 -13.05 10.11
CA VAL A 160 -4.07 -14.22 9.30
C VAL A 160 -3.01 -15.32 9.33
N VAL A 161 -1.73 -14.94 9.31
CA VAL A 161 -0.61 -15.90 9.29
C VAL A 161 -0.32 -16.50 10.67
N VAL A 162 -0.33 -15.68 11.72
CA VAL A 162 0.14 -16.06 13.06
C VAL A 162 -1.06 -16.44 13.93
N PRO A 163 -1.16 -17.71 14.38
CA PRO A 163 -2.23 -18.13 15.29
C PRO A 163 -2.21 -17.30 16.58
N GLY A 164 -3.37 -16.77 16.97
CA GLY A 164 -3.53 -15.98 18.20
C GLY A 164 -3.11 -14.51 18.09
N ALA A 165 -2.60 -14.06 16.94
CA ALA A 165 -2.37 -12.63 16.70
C ALA A 165 -3.70 -11.85 16.67
N THR A 166 -3.68 -10.64 17.25
CA THR A 166 -4.88 -9.81 17.43
C THR A 166 -4.79 -8.55 16.58
N GLY A 167 -5.90 -7.82 16.47
CA GLY A 167 -5.94 -6.53 15.78
C GLY A 167 -6.15 -6.59 14.26
N GLY A 168 -6.31 -7.78 13.67
CA GLY A 168 -6.50 -7.93 12.22
C GLY A 168 -7.68 -7.12 11.66
N ALA A 169 -8.84 -7.17 12.34
CA ALA A 169 -10.02 -6.38 11.97
C ALA A 169 -9.76 -4.87 12.07
N ALA A 170 -9.07 -4.41 13.12
CA ALA A 170 -8.70 -3.01 13.27
C ALA A 170 -7.72 -2.57 12.17
N GLY A 171 -6.78 -3.44 11.78
CA GLY A 171 -5.88 -3.22 10.65
C GLY A 171 -6.62 -3.05 9.33
N VAL A 172 -7.59 -3.93 9.04
CA VAL A 172 -8.45 -3.82 7.85
C VAL A 172 -9.25 -2.51 7.85
N VAL A 173 -9.86 -2.14 8.97
CA VAL A 173 -10.61 -0.89 9.09
C VAL A 173 -9.70 0.32 8.86
N ALA A 174 -8.52 0.33 9.48
CA ALA A 174 -7.55 1.41 9.29
C ALA A 174 -7.06 1.51 7.83
N LEU A 175 -6.89 0.39 7.11
CA LEU A 175 -6.59 0.39 5.68
C LEU A 175 -7.71 1.00 4.83
N VAL A 176 -8.97 0.65 5.12
CA VAL A 176 -10.13 1.26 4.45
C VAL A 176 -10.15 2.77 4.70
N VAL A 177 -9.96 3.20 5.95
CA VAL A 177 -9.89 4.63 6.30
C VAL A 177 -8.78 5.34 5.53
N TRP A 178 -7.57 4.75 5.49
CA TRP A 178 -6.45 5.31 4.72
C TRP A 178 -6.74 5.42 3.23
N GLY A 179 -7.38 4.41 2.64
CA GLY A 179 -7.81 4.44 1.24
C GLY A 179 -8.81 5.57 0.97
N LEU A 180 -9.83 5.71 1.84
CA LEU A 180 -10.85 6.76 1.73
C LEU A 180 -10.26 8.16 1.91
N VAL A 181 -9.40 8.35 2.90
CA VAL A 181 -8.71 9.63 3.15
C VAL A 181 -7.85 10.01 1.94
N SER A 182 -7.07 9.06 1.41
CA SER A 182 -6.22 9.30 0.24
C SER A 182 -7.04 9.67 -1.01
N PHE A 183 -8.16 8.99 -1.22
CA PHE A 183 -9.09 9.32 -2.30
C PHE A 183 -9.73 10.71 -2.12
N ALA A 184 -10.15 11.05 -0.92
CA ALA A 184 -10.73 12.36 -0.59
C ALA A 184 -9.73 13.49 -0.82
N VAL A 185 -8.47 13.30 -0.37
CA VAL A 185 -7.37 14.24 -0.60
C VAL A 185 -7.13 14.45 -2.09
N THR A 186 -7.01 13.37 -2.86
CA THR A 186 -6.83 13.44 -4.32
C THR A 186 -7.97 14.22 -4.98
N THR A 187 -9.21 13.92 -4.59
CA THR A 187 -10.41 14.60 -5.11
C THR A 187 -10.41 16.10 -4.79
N LEU A 188 -10.05 16.47 -3.57
CA LEU A 188 -9.99 17.86 -3.12
C LEU A 188 -8.93 18.65 -3.90
N VAL A 189 -7.76 18.07 -4.11
CA VAL A 189 -6.69 18.70 -4.89
C VAL A 189 -7.11 18.92 -6.33
N VAL A 190 -7.74 17.92 -6.96
CA VAL A 190 -8.27 18.04 -8.33
C VAL A 190 -9.34 19.14 -8.40
N ALA A 191 -10.22 19.24 -7.40
CA ALA A 191 -11.23 20.29 -7.33
C ALA A 191 -10.61 21.69 -7.24
N ARG A 192 -9.62 21.90 -6.34
CA ARG A 192 -8.94 23.19 -6.15
C ARG A 192 -8.14 23.65 -7.37
N ARG A 193 -7.49 22.72 -8.09
CA ARG A 193 -6.71 23.09 -9.30
C ARG A 193 -7.60 23.57 -10.46
N ARG A 194 -8.88 23.23 -10.47
CA ARG A 194 -9.85 23.73 -11.48
C ARG A 194 -10.31 25.16 -11.19
N THR A 195 -10.46 25.55 -9.93
CA THR A 195 -10.96 26.89 -9.58
C THR A 195 -9.92 27.99 -9.81
N VAL A 196 -8.63 27.71 -9.59
CA VAL A 196 -7.55 28.70 -9.80
C VAL A 196 -7.36 29.08 -11.28
N ARG A 197 -7.69 28.17 -12.21
CA ARG A 197 -7.48 28.40 -13.65
C ARG A 197 -8.48 29.38 -14.30
N VAL A 198 -9.66 29.60 -13.71
CA VAL A 198 -10.70 30.46 -14.31
C VAL A 198 -10.42 31.95 -14.06
N GLU A 199 -9.96 32.31 -12.86
CA GLU A 199 -9.61 33.71 -12.54
C GLU A 199 -8.35 34.19 -13.26
N GLN A 200 -7.41 33.29 -13.56
CA GLN A 200 -6.19 33.63 -14.30
C GLN A 200 -6.43 33.90 -15.79
N LEU A 201 -7.50 33.33 -16.37
CA LEU A 201 -7.91 33.62 -17.76
C LEU A 201 -8.65 34.96 -17.91
N LEU A 202 -9.12 35.55 -16.80
CA LEU A 202 -9.71 36.89 -16.79
C LEU A 202 -8.68 38.01 -16.55
N ARG A 203 -7.41 37.66 -16.34
CA ARG A 203 -6.30 38.61 -16.13
C ARG A 203 -5.22 38.59 -17.22
N ALA A 204 -5.42 37.82 -18.30
CA ALA A 204 -4.57 37.79 -19.48
C ALA A 204 -5.30 38.43 -20.67
#